data_AF-A0A2U2S718-F1
#
_entry.id   AF-A0A2U2S718-F1
#
_cell.length_a   1.000
_cell.length_b   1.000
_cell.length_c   1.000
_cell.angle_alpha   90.00
_cell.angle_beta   90.00
_cell.angle_gamma   90.00
#
_symmetry.space_group_name_H-M   'P 1'
#
loop_
_entity.id
_entity.type
_entity.pdbx_description
1 polymer ?
#
loop_
_entity_poly.entity_id
_entity_poly.type
_entity_poly.pdbx_seq_one_letter_code
_entity_poly.pdbx_strand_id
1 'polypeptide(L)'
;MSLKKWFHISLLLGLIFSALMAVTPAQAASACGTSYTVIKGDTLTKIAAKCGTTVSALRRANPEIGSGDTIYPGQVLLLPGALIKGGNGFDTYIIARGDTLKALAKRFGTTVEYLLSLNKDIKDPNVIYEGQRLIVPASGATPTPPPSPSGHTYTVQKGDTLRKIASWTFTTVDDILKVNPQISNPDKIYVGQIINLPVGVDRYTVQKGDTLKKIAAKFSTTVESLKSLNNLSDPDKIYTGQVLRLW
;
A
#
# COMPACT_ATOMS: atom_id res chain seq x y z
N MET A 1 -42.08 69.50 14.29
CA MET A 1 -41.53 69.47 12.92
C MET A 1 -40.73 68.19 12.77
N SER A 2 -41.22 67.26 11.96
CA SER A 2 -40.67 65.92 11.75
C SER A 2 -39.35 65.96 10.98
N LEU A 3 -38.35 65.14 11.35
CA LEU A 3 -37.37 64.63 10.38
C LEU A 3 -36.89 63.21 10.77
N LYS A 4 -37.19 62.27 9.89
CA LYS A 4 -36.83 60.84 9.89
C LYS A 4 -35.32 60.65 9.72
N LYS A 5 -34.69 59.68 10.42
CA LYS A 5 -33.54 58.89 9.91
C LYS A 5 -33.53 57.45 10.49
N TRP A 6 -34.20 56.57 9.75
CA TRP A 6 -33.80 55.21 9.34
C TRP A 6 -32.93 54.36 10.28
N PHE A 7 -33.55 53.36 10.91
CA PHE A 7 -32.88 52.16 11.43
C PHE A 7 -32.60 51.19 10.28
N HIS A 8 -31.33 50.85 10.04
CA HIS A 8 -30.96 49.67 9.27
C HIS A 8 -30.97 48.46 10.20
N ILE A 9 -31.96 47.58 10.02
CA ILE A 9 -31.98 46.24 10.61
C ILE A 9 -31.27 45.32 9.64
N SER A 10 -29.99 45.03 9.89
CA SER A 10 -29.28 43.95 9.19
C SER A 10 -29.69 42.61 9.83
N LEU A 11 -30.64 41.93 9.18
CA LEU A 11 -31.03 40.56 9.51
C LEU A 11 -29.93 39.60 9.03
N LEU A 12 -29.01 39.20 9.91
CA LEU A 12 -28.10 38.08 9.64
C LEU A 12 -28.82 36.77 9.99
N LEU A 13 -29.39 36.12 8.96
CA LEU A 13 -29.76 34.71 9.03
C LEU A 13 -28.48 33.87 9.05
N GLY A 14 -28.04 33.45 10.24
CA GLY A 14 -27.04 32.41 10.38
C GLY A 14 -27.66 31.05 10.06
N LEU A 15 -27.46 30.56 8.83
CA LEU A 15 -27.73 29.17 8.46
C LEU A 15 -26.81 28.26 9.27
N ILE A 16 -27.34 27.67 10.35
CA ILE A 16 -26.68 26.57 11.06
C ILE A 16 -26.77 25.36 10.14
N PHE A 17 -25.72 25.14 9.36
CA PHE A 17 -25.52 23.87 8.67
C PHE A 17 -25.16 22.83 9.73
N SER A 18 -26.18 22.21 10.33
CA SER A 18 -25.98 20.99 11.11
C SER A 18 -25.64 19.90 10.11
N ALA A 19 -24.35 19.79 9.79
CA ALA A 19 -23.82 18.68 9.03
C ALA A 19 -24.04 17.43 9.87
N LEU A 20 -25.15 16.73 9.61
CA LEU A 20 -25.34 15.36 10.01
C LEU A 20 -24.25 14.57 9.28
N MET A 21 -23.08 14.44 9.92
CA MET A 21 -22.02 13.59 9.44
C MET A 21 -22.62 12.18 9.41
N ALA A 22 -22.91 11.69 8.20
CA ALA A 22 -23.22 10.30 8.00
C ALA A 22 -22.05 9.51 8.57
N VAL A 23 -22.27 8.86 9.70
CA VAL A 23 -21.33 7.89 10.24
C VAL A 23 -21.22 6.80 9.19
N THR A 24 -20.14 6.84 8.42
CA THR A 24 -19.80 5.75 7.50
C THR A 24 -19.74 4.45 8.32
N PRO A 25 -20.24 3.31 7.84
CA PRO A 25 -20.07 2.03 8.53
C PRO A 25 -18.62 1.59 8.33
N ALA A 26 -17.72 2.23 9.07
CA ALA A 26 -16.35 1.85 9.26
C ALA A 26 -16.14 1.93 10.77
N GLN A 27 -15.92 0.77 11.38
CA GLN A 27 -15.68 0.58 12.81
C GLN A 27 -16.94 0.49 13.70
N ALA A 28 -17.71 -0.58 13.54
CA ALA A 28 -18.12 -1.28 14.76
C ALA A 28 -16.88 -2.02 15.27
N ALA A 29 -16.06 -1.34 16.09
CA ALA A 29 -15.04 -2.05 16.85
C ALA A 29 -15.75 -3.12 17.68
N SER A 30 -15.17 -4.33 17.75
CA SER A 30 -15.66 -5.34 18.69
C SER A 30 -15.76 -4.69 20.08
N ALA A 31 -16.77 -5.04 20.87
CA ALA A 31 -16.96 -4.46 22.20
C ALA A 31 -15.75 -4.68 23.12
N CYS A 32 -14.88 -5.62 22.76
CA CYS A 32 -13.65 -5.99 23.48
C CYS A 32 -12.37 -5.44 22.81
N GLY A 33 -12.46 -4.61 21.77
CA GLY A 33 -11.29 -4.15 21.02
C GLY A 33 -10.70 -5.24 20.12
N THR A 34 -9.36 -5.32 20.04
CA THR A 34 -8.62 -6.19 19.11
C THR A 34 -8.13 -7.51 19.72
N SER A 35 -8.27 -7.69 21.03
CA SER A 35 -7.86 -8.91 21.72
C SER A 35 -8.65 -9.12 23.00
N TYR A 36 -8.72 -10.35 23.48
CA TYR A 36 -9.38 -10.70 24.72
C TYR A 36 -8.56 -11.73 25.51
N THR A 37 -8.31 -11.46 26.79
CA THR A 37 -7.68 -12.42 27.70
C THR A 37 -8.74 -13.29 28.35
N VAL A 38 -8.69 -14.60 28.08
CA VAL A 38 -9.61 -15.61 28.62
C VAL A 38 -9.54 -15.63 30.14
N ILE A 39 -10.67 -15.62 30.82
CA ILE A 39 -10.75 -15.77 32.28
C ILE A 39 -11.43 -17.10 32.67
N LYS A 40 -11.30 -17.47 33.95
CA LYS A 40 -11.92 -18.70 34.46
C LYS A 40 -13.43 -18.69 34.24
N GLY A 41 -13.96 -19.72 33.58
CA GLY A 41 -15.39 -19.89 33.28
C GLY A 41 -15.85 -19.34 31.93
N ASP A 42 -14.93 -18.76 31.16
CA ASP A 42 -15.20 -18.38 29.77
C ASP A 42 -15.36 -19.60 28.86
N THR A 43 -16.15 -19.41 27.81
CA THR A 43 -16.23 -20.29 26.65
C THR A 43 -16.17 -19.43 25.40
N LEU A 44 -15.80 -20.00 24.25
CA LEU A 44 -15.79 -19.26 22.98
C LEU A 44 -17.15 -18.59 22.69
N THR A 45 -18.26 -19.26 23.00
CA THR A 45 -19.62 -18.71 22.83
C THR A 45 -19.86 -17.47 23.69
N LYS A 46 -19.48 -17.51 24.98
CA LYS A 46 -19.63 -16.36 25.90
C LYS A 46 -18.76 -15.18 25.45
N ILE A 47 -17.51 -15.45 25.07
CA ILE A 47 -16.59 -14.42 24.57
C ILE A 47 -17.11 -13.82 23.27
N ALA A 48 -17.54 -14.64 22.32
CA ALA A 48 -18.08 -14.17 21.04
C ALA A 48 -19.29 -13.24 21.25
N ALA A 49 -20.25 -13.65 22.09
CA ALA A 49 -21.40 -12.84 22.43
C ALA A 49 -21.01 -11.51 23.11
N LYS A 50 -20.11 -11.58 24.10
CA LYS A 50 -19.60 -10.41 24.83
C LYS A 50 -18.89 -9.41 23.92
N CYS A 51 -18.08 -9.91 22.98
CA CYS A 51 -17.25 -9.09 22.10
C CYS A 51 -17.95 -8.70 20.79
N GLY A 52 -19.19 -9.14 20.57
CA GLY A 52 -19.95 -8.80 19.36
C GLY A 52 -19.40 -9.47 18.09
N THR A 53 -18.88 -10.69 18.22
CA THR A 53 -18.36 -11.50 17.10
C THR A 53 -18.97 -12.90 17.12
N THR A 54 -18.46 -13.82 16.29
CA THR A 54 -18.92 -15.22 16.21
C THR A 54 -17.84 -16.19 16.63
N VAL A 55 -18.23 -17.37 17.13
CA VAL A 55 -17.28 -18.46 17.44
C VAL A 55 -16.44 -18.83 16.22
N SER A 56 -17.06 -18.86 15.03
CA SER A 56 -16.34 -19.13 13.78
C SER A 56 -15.31 -18.06 13.44
N ALA A 57 -15.61 -16.77 13.68
CA ALA A 57 -14.64 -15.69 13.49
C ALA A 57 -13.49 -15.78 14.51
N LEU A 58 -13.77 -16.09 15.78
CA LEU A 58 -12.74 -16.33 16.78
C LEU A 58 -11.80 -17.47 16.36
N ARG A 59 -12.34 -18.59 15.89
CA ARG A 59 -11.53 -19.73 15.41
C ARG A 59 -10.68 -19.36 14.20
N ARG A 60 -11.23 -18.63 13.22
CA ARG A 60 -10.46 -18.16 12.05
C ARG A 60 -9.32 -17.20 12.43
N ALA A 61 -9.55 -16.34 13.43
CA ALA A 61 -8.56 -15.39 13.90
C ALA A 61 -7.41 -16.08 14.66
N ASN A 62 -7.73 -17.17 15.36
CA ASN A 62 -6.87 -17.92 16.27
C ASN A 62 -6.74 -19.39 15.82
N PRO A 63 -6.13 -19.67 14.65
CA PRO A 63 -6.07 -21.02 14.10
C PRO A 63 -5.42 -22.06 15.03
N GLU A 64 -4.59 -21.63 15.97
CA GLU A 64 -3.93 -22.46 16.97
C GLU A 64 -4.89 -23.16 17.94
N ILE A 65 -6.12 -22.66 18.11
CA ILE A 65 -7.13 -23.33 18.95
C ILE A 65 -7.86 -24.47 18.19
N GLY A 66 -7.64 -24.57 16.88
CA GLY A 66 -8.23 -25.60 16.03
C GLY A 66 -9.75 -25.55 15.95
N SER A 67 -10.37 -26.71 15.66
CA SER A 67 -11.83 -26.87 15.59
C SER A 67 -12.49 -27.12 16.95
N GLY A 68 -11.71 -27.19 18.03
CA GLY A 68 -12.21 -27.43 19.38
C GLY A 68 -12.81 -26.19 20.04
N ASP A 69 -13.35 -26.38 21.24
CA ASP A 69 -13.83 -25.29 22.12
C ASP A 69 -12.89 -25.04 23.32
N THR A 70 -11.79 -25.78 23.40
CA THR A 70 -10.87 -25.70 24.54
C THR A 70 -10.07 -24.41 24.49
N ILE A 71 -10.22 -23.61 25.53
CA ILE A 71 -9.45 -22.39 25.81
C ILE A 71 -9.05 -22.39 27.28
N TYR A 72 -7.94 -21.73 27.62
CA TYR A 72 -7.40 -21.73 28.98
C TYR A 72 -7.40 -20.32 29.58
N PRO A 73 -7.69 -20.16 30.89
CA PRO A 73 -7.51 -18.87 31.55
C PRO A 73 -6.10 -18.30 31.33
N GLY A 74 -6.01 -17.01 31.00
CA GLY A 74 -4.78 -16.32 30.64
C GLY A 74 -4.44 -16.35 29.14
N GLN A 75 -5.07 -17.22 28.35
CA GLN A 75 -4.87 -17.23 26.90
C GLN A 75 -5.38 -15.93 26.27
N VAL A 76 -4.59 -15.33 25.38
CA VAL A 76 -5.01 -14.12 24.63
C VAL A 76 -5.55 -14.55 23.28
N LEU A 77 -6.81 -14.22 23.02
CA LEU A 77 -7.47 -14.42 21.73
C LEU A 77 -7.43 -13.12 20.93
N LEU A 78 -7.00 -13.21 19.68
CA LEU A 78 -7.14 -12.16 18.68
C LEU A 78 -8.61 -12.03 18.27
N LEU A 79 -9.07 -10.79 18.15
CA LEU A 79 -10.43 -10.49 17.73
C LEU A 79 -10.45 -9.89 16.32
N PRO A 80 -11.59 -10.00 15.60
CA PRO A 80 -11.78 -9.28 14.36
C PRO A 80 -11.47 -7.79 14.50
N GLY A 81 -10.70 -7.26 13.56
CA GLY A 81 -10.14 -5.91 13.58
C GLY A 81 -8.71 -5.80 14.13
N ALA A 82 -8.14 -6.87 14.69
CA ALA A 82 -6.75 -6.86 15.15
C ALA A 82 -5.77 -6.63 14.01
N LEU A 83 -4.74 -5.82 14.27
CA LEU A 83 -3.59 -5.66 13.39
C LEU A 83 -2.36 -6.22 14.10
N ILE A 84 -1.83 -7.30 13.57
CA ILE A 84 -0.62 -7.94 14.05
C ILE A 84 0.53 -7.38 13.22
N LYS A 85 1.46 -6.70 13.90
CA LYS A 85 2.66 -6.18 13.26
C LYS A 85 3.59 -7.31 12.87
N GLY A 86 3.92 -7.37 11.59
CA GLY A 86 4.86 -8.35 11.05
C GLY A 86 6.24 -7.75 10.79
N GLY A 87 7.10 -8.57 10.19
CA GLY A 87 8.41 -8.15 9.67
C GLY A 87 8.37 -7.98 8.14
N ASN A 88 9.49 -7.52 7.57
CA ASN A 88 9.70 -7.46 6.11
C ASN A 88 8.68 -6.61 5.34
N GLY A 89 8.08 -5.60 5.98
CA GLY A 89 7.16 -4.68 5.32
C GLY A 89 5.72 -5.19 5.19
N PHE A 90 5.34 -6.27 5.89
CA PHE A 90 3.98 -6.79 5.91
C PHE A 90 3.43 -6.90 7.34
N ASP A 91 2.14 -6.61 7.48
CA ASP A 91 1.35 -6.84 8.68
C ASP A 91 0.27 -7.91 8.39
N THR A 92 -0.34 -8.48 9.43
CA THR A 92 -1.53 -9.33 9.29
C THR A 92 -2.71 -8.63 9.94
N TYR A 93 -3.75 -8.36 9.16
CA TYR A 93 -5.01 -7.82 9.63
C TYR A 93 -6.06 -8.93 9.77
N ILE A 94 -6.78 -8.95 10.88
CA ILE A 94 -7.90 -9.88 11.10
C ILE A 94 -9.18 -9.21 10.61
N ILE A 95 -9.78 -9.73 9.55
CA ILE A 95 -10.96 -9.14 8.90
C ILE A 95 -12.11 -8.96 9.90
N ALA A 96 -12.62 -7.74 10.01
CA ALA A 96 -13.75 -7.37 10.86
C ALA A 96 -15.08 -7.49 10.11
N ARG A 97 -16.18 -7.57 10.87
CA ARG A 97 -17.52 -7.56 10.29
C ARG A 97 -17.76 -6.26 9.51
N GLY A 98 -18.20 -6.39 8.27
CA GLY A 98 -18.46 -5.26 7.37
C GLY A 98 -17.25 -4.79 6.56
N ASP A 99 -16.08 -5.39 6.76
CA ASP A 99 -14.93 -5.11 5.90
C ASP A 99 -15.18 -5.56 4.46
N THR A 100 -14.55 -4.82 3.54
CA THR A 100 -14.41 -5.20 2.14
C THR A 100 -12.94 -5.04 1.74
N LEU A 101 -12.45 -5.84 0.80
CA LEU A 101 -11.08 -5.65 0.30
C LEU A 101 -10.84 -4.24 -0.24
N LYS A 102 -11.86 -3.60 -0.83
CA LYS A 102 -11.77 -2.21 -1.31
C LYS A 102 -11.53 -1.22 -0.17
N ALA A 103 -12.28 -1.31 0.92
CA ALA A 103 -12.11 -0.44 2.07
C ALA A 103 -10.77 -0.69 2.76
N LEU A 104 -10.37 -1.97 2.89
CA LEU A 104 -9.09 -2.35 3.48
C LEU A 104 -7.90 -1.90 2.63
N ALA A 105 -7.96 -2.06 1.30
CA ALA A 105 -6.95 -1.55 0.39
C ALA A 105 -6.73 -0.04 0.58
N LYS A 106 -7.82 0.73 0.63
CA LYS A 106 -7.75 2.17 0.93
C LYS A 106 -7.12 2.44 2.30
N ARG A 107 -7.54 1.70 3.34
CA ARG A 107 -7.05 1.85 4.72
C ARG A 107 -5.54 1.60 4.83
N PHE A 108 -5.04 0.58 4.15
CA PHE A 108 -3.61 0.22 4.14
C PHE A 108 -2.83 0.88 3.00
N GLY A 109 -3.46 1.82 2.27
CA GLY A 109 -2.81 2.60 1.22
C GLY A 109 -2.31 1.75 0.05
N THR A 110 -3.05 0.71 -0.35
CA THR A 110 -2.74 -0.23 -1.43
C THR A 110 -3.96 -0.48 -2.34
N THR A 111 -3.92 -1.48 -3.22
CA THR A 111 -5.02 -1.89 -4.11
C THR A 111 -5.61 -3.25 -3.72
N VAL A 112 -6.85 -3.53 -4.17
CA VAL A 112 -7.51 -4.82 -3.95
C VAL A 112 -6.70 -5.94 -4.59
N GLU A 113 -6.23 -5.70 -5.81
CA GLU A 113 -5.45 -6.67 -6.58
C GLU A 113 -4.11 -6.97 -5.91
N TYR A 114 -3.46 -5.98 -5.29
CA TYR A 114 -2.24 -6.24 -4.52
C TYR A 114 -2.55 -7.06 -3.26
N LEU A 115 -3.64 -6.77 -2.56
CA LEU A 115 -4.08 -7.60 -1.43
C LEU A 115 -4.32 -9.05 -1.87
N LEU A 116 -5.03 -9.28 -2.99
CA LEU A 116 -5.19 -10.63 -3.55
C LEU A 116 -3.86 -11.25 -3.95
N SER A 117 -2.91 -10.45 -4.42
CA SER A 117 -1.59 -10.94 -4.80
C SER A 117 -0.81 -11.50 -3.59
N LEU A 118 -1.03 -10.96 -2.40
CA LEU A 118 -0.46 -11.44 -1.12
C LEU A 118 -1.26 -12.59 -0.51
N ASN A 119 -2.58 -12.64 -0.77
CA ASN A 119 -3.52 -13.58 -0.16
C ASN A 119 -4.09 -14.53 -1.21
N LYS A 120 -3.24 -15.45 -1.72
CA LYS A 120 -3.57 -16.36 -2.82
C LYS A 120 -4.70 -17.34 -2.52
N ASP A 121 -5.06 -17.49 -1.25
CA ASP A 121 -6.19 -18.28 -0.76
C ASP A 121 -7.55 -17.61 -1.08
N ILE A 122 -7.58 -16.28 -1.24
CA ILE A 122 -8.79 -15.55 -1.62
C ILE A 122 -9.02 -15.68 -3.13
N LYS A 123 -9.99 -16.49 -3.52
CA LYS A 123 -10.33 -16.73 -4.94
C LYS A 123 -11.31 -15.71 -5.52
N ASP A 124 -12.25 -15.25 -4.70
CA ASP A 124 -13.22 -14.20 -5.07
C ASP A 124 -12.99 -12.97 -4.18
N PRO A 125 -12.68 -11.79 -4.75
CA PRO A 125 -12.47 -10.55 -3.97
C PRO A 125 -13.66 -10.10 -3.14
N ASN A 126 -14.87 -10.54 -3.48
CA ASN A 126 -16.09 -10.19 -2.76
C ASN A 126 -16.41 -11.18 -1.64
N VAL A 127 -15.64 -12.27 -1.52
CA VAL A 127 -15.86 -13.34 -0.54
C VAL A 127 -14.69 -13.35 0.44
N ILE A 128 -14.80 -12.52 1.47
CA ILE A 128 -13.92 -12.52 2.64
C ILE A 128 -14.74 -12.78 3.90
N TYR A 129 -14.14 -13.41 4.90
CA TYR A 129 -14.86 -13.84 6.10
C TYR A 129 -14.37 -13.10 7.34
N GLU A 130 -15.29 -12.70 8.22
CA GLU A 130 -14.95 -12.17 9.54
C GLU A 130 -14.01 -13.14 10.29
N GLY A 131 -12.93 -12.63 10.87
CA GLY A 131 -11.89 -13.43 11.53
C GLY A 131 -10.84 -13.98 10.59
N GLN A 132 -11.02 -13.91 9.27
CA GLN A 132 -9.99 -14.33 8.31
C GLN A 132 -8.75 -13.46 8.44
N ARG A 133 -7.59 -14.08 8.39
CA ARG A 133 -6.29 -13.41 8.40
C ARG A 133 -5.98 -12.90 6.99
N LEU A 134 -5.70 -11.60 6.87
CA LEU A 134 -5.38 -10.92 5.63
C LEU A 134 -3.98 -10.32 5.75
N ILE A 135 -3.05 -10.76 4.91
CA ILE A 135 -1.74 -10.14 4.77
C ILE A 135 -1.91 -8.79 4.07
N VAL A 136 -1.39 -7.74 4.70
CA VAL A 136 -1.45 -6.35 4.22
C VAL A 136 -0.05 -5.74 4.26
N PRO A 137 0.25 -4.72 3.45
CA PRO A 137 1.50 -3.97 3.61
C PRO A 137 1.54 -3.26 4.97
N ALA A 138 2.73 -3.15 5.56
CA ALA A 138 2.92 -2.52 6.86
C ALA A 138 2.54 -1.03 6.82
N SER A 139 1.69 -0.62 7.76
CA SER A 139 1.28 0.78 7.89
C SER A 139 2.46 1.65 8.34
N GLY A 140 2.85 2.63 7.51
CA GLY A 140 4.00 3.51 7.78
C GLY A 140 5.29 3.15 7.03
N ALA A 141 5.27 2.15 6.14
CA ALA A 141 6.30 2.06 5.11
C ALA A 141 6.17 3.32 4.22
N THR A 142 6.98 4.34 4.50
CA THR A 142 7.26 5.41 3.54
C THR A 142 7.70 4.75 2.24
N PRO A 143 7.33 5.28 1.06
CA PRO A 143 7.94 4.82 -0.17
C PRO A 143 9.43 5.10 -0.02
N THR A 144 10.20 4.04 0.25
CA THR A 144 11.62 4.04 -0.02
C THR A 144 11.76 4.56 -1.45
N PRO A 145 12.69 5.49 -1.75
CA PRO A 145 12.98 5.86 -3.14
C PRO A 145 13.04 4.57 -3.96
N PRO A 146 12.39 4.52 -5.14
CA PRO A 146 12.25 3.28 -5.90
C PRO A 146 13.64 2.65 -6.03
N PRO A 147 13.77 1.32 -5.79
CA PRO A 147 15.04 0.66 -5.98
C PRO A 147 15.51 0.97 -7.40
N SER A 148 16.77 1.42 -7.54
CA SER A 148 17.41 1.51 -8.86
C SER A 148 17.21 0.16 -9.56
N PRO A 149 16.97 0.15 -10.88
CA PRO A 149 16.70 -1.10 -11.58
C PRO A 149 17.89 -2.03 -11.34
N SER A 150 17.66 -3.20 -10.78
CA SER A 150 18.71 -4.20 -10.60
C SER A 150 18.82 -4.99 -11.89
N GLY A 151 19.73 -4.56 -12.77
CA GLY A 151 19.91 -5.16 -14.09
C GLY A 151 18.76 -4.86 -15.04
N HIS A 152 17.98 -5.89 -15.41
CA HIS A 152 16.93 -5.84 -16.44
C HIS A 152 15.50 -5.93 -15.86
N THR A 153 15.32 -5.73 -14.56
CA THR A 153 13.98 -5.82 -13.93
C THR A 153 13.72 -4.64 -13.00
N TYR A 154 12.44 -4.34 -12.81
CA TYR A 154 11.93 -3.29 -11.93
C TYR A 154 10.76 -3.80 -11.11
N THR A 155 10.77 -3.54 -9.81
CA THR A 155 9.66 -3.87 -8.91
C THR A 155 8.77 -2.65 -8.73
N VAL A 156 7.53 -2.74 -9.22
CA VAL A 156 6.55 -1.65 -9.19
C VAL A 156 6.35 -1.13 -7.77
N GLN A 157 6.36 0.18 -7.61
CA GLN A 157 6.14 0.88 -6.35
C GLN A 157 4.76 1.55 -6.35
N LYS A 158 4.35 2.01 -5.17
CA LYS A 158 3.08 2.73 -5.01
C LYS A 158 3.07 4.01 -5.84
N GLY A 159 2.06 4.16 -6.69
CA GLY A 159 1.87 5.34 -7.54
C GLY A 159 2.56 5.26 -8.90
N ASP A 160 3.20 4.13 -9.21
CA ASP A 160 3.74 3.86 -10.52
C ASP A 160 2.67 3.63 -11.58
N THR A 161 3.05 3.93 -12.81
CA THR A 161 2.35 3.53 -14.04
C THR A 161 3.41 3.07 -15.01
N LEU A 162 3.07 2.24 -16.01
CA LEU A 162 4.04 1.88 -17.04
C LEU A 162 4.59 3.12 -17.75
N ARG A 163 3.80 4.18 -17.89
CA ARG A 163 4.25 5.47 -18.46
C ARG A 163 5.33 6.14 -17.61
N LYS A 164 5.16 6.18 -16.28
CA LYS A 164 6.17 6.74 -15.37
C LYS A 164 7.44 5.90 -15.37
N ILE A 165 7.30 4.58 -15.35
CA ILE A 165 8.43 3.65 -15.40
C ILE A 165 9.17 3.83 -16.72
N ALA A 166 8.47 3.81 -17.86
CA ALA A 166 9.05 4.02 -19.18
C ALA A 166 9.79 5.36 -19.29
N SER A 167 9.18 6.44 -18.80
CA SER A 167 9.81 7.76 -18.78
C SER A 167 11.06 7.79 -17.90
N TRP A 168 11.07 7.07 -16.79
CA TRP A 168 12.20 7.04 -15.86
C TRP A 168 13.34 6.15 -16.36
N THR A 169 13.03 5.04 -17.03
CA THR A 169 14.02 4.12 -17.63
C THR A 169 14.36 4.45 -19.08
N PHE A 170 13.92 5.61 -19.57
CA PHE A 170 14.20 6.12 -20.93
C PHE A 170 13.82 5.13 -22.04
N THR A 171 12.70 4.45 -21.85
CA THR A 171 12.11 3.53 -22.83
C THR A 171 10.66 3.93 -23.12
N THR A 172 9.95 3.12 -23.89
CA THR A 172 8.53 3.32 -24.17
C THR A 172 7.68 2.28 -23.45
N VAL A 173 6.41 2.61 -23.20
CA VAL A 173 5.44 1.62 -22.68
C VAL A 173 5.38 0.41 -23.62
N ASP A 174 5.43 0.64 -24.93
CA ASP A 174 5.39 -0.40 -25.96
C ASP A 174 6.58 -1.37 -25.84
N ASP A 175 7.79 -0.84 -25.66
CA ASP A 175 8.99 -1.67 -25.51
C ASP A 175 9.03 -2.42 -24.19
N ILE A 176 8.47 -1.85 -23.11
CA ILE A 176 8.24 -2.59 -21.86
C ILE A 176 7.24 -3.73 -22.12
N LEU A 177 6.13 -3.49 -22.81
CA LEU A 177 5.12 -4.53 -23.07
C LEU A 177 5.68 -5.68 -23.93
N LYS A 178 6.54 -5.41 -24.91
CA LYS A 178 7.20 -6.44 -25.74
C LYS A 178 7.95 -7.49 -24.93
N VAL A 179 8.55 -7.09 -23.79
CA VAL A 179 9.29 -8.00 -22.91
C VAL A 179 8.49 -8.45 -21.67
N ASN A 180 7.20 -8.08 -21.61
CA ASN A 180 6.28 -8.49 -20.54
C ASN A 180 4.95 -9.01 -21.10
N PRO A 181 4.95 -10.15 -21.82
CA PRO A 181 3.73 -10.72 -22.40
C PRO A 181 2.66 -11.07 -21.35
N GLN A 182 3.03 -11.17 -20.06
CA GLN A 182 2.10 -11.36 -18.94
C GLN A 182 1.25 -10.11 -18.61
N ILE A 183 1.58 -8.94 -19.16
CA ILE A 183 0.84 -7.69 -18.93
C ILE A 183 -0.17 -7.50 -20.06
N SER A 184 -1.38 -8.01 -19.86
CA SER A 184 -2.46 -7.89 -20.85
C SER A 184 -3.09 -6.49 -20.87
N ASN A 185 -2.98 -5.73 -19.78
CA ASN A 185 -3.49 -4.36 -19.69
C ASN A 185 -2.40 -3.42 -19.13
N PRO A 186 -1.89 -2.46 -19.92
CA PRO A 186 -0.79 -1.58 -19.52
C PRO A 186 -1.14 -0.58 -18.40
N ASP A 187 -2.42 -0.30 -18.20
CA ASP A 187 -2.87 0.60 -17.13
C ASP A 187 -3.04 -0.13 -15.79
N LYS A 188 -2.83 -1.45 -15.76
CA LYS A 188 -3.02 -2.31 -14.59
C LYS A 188 -1.73 -3.01 -14.18
N ILE A 189 -0.80 -2.23 -13.65
CA ILE A 189 0.36 -2.76 -12.92
C ILE A 189 0.15 -2.64 -11.41
N TYR A 190 0.74 -3.55 -10.66
CA TYR A 190 0.53 -3.66 -9.21
C TYR A 190 1.82 -3.45 -8.45
N VAL A 191 1.77 -2.78 -7.30
CA VAL A 191 2.92 -2.68 -6.40
C VAL A 191 3.51 -4.07 -6.16
N GLY A 192 4.84 -4.21 -6.10
CA GLY A 192 5.53 -5.48 -5.98
C GLY A 192 5.57 -6.33 -7.25
N GLN A 193 4.83 -5.98 -8.31
CA GLN A 193 4.95 -6.67 -9.60
C GLN A 193 6.34 -6.45 -10.18
N ILE A 194 6.97 -7.54 -10.62
CA ILE A 194 8.25 -7.47 -11.33
C ILE A 194 7.95 -7.23 -12.82
N ILE A 195 8.55 -6.17 -13.35
CA ILE A 195 8.49 -5.75 -14.74
C ILE A 195 9.88 -6.01 -15.34
N ASN A 196 9.94 -6.79 -16.41
CA ASN A 196 11.15 -6.88 -17.22
C ASN A 196 11.32 -5.55 -17.97
N LEU A 197 12.53 -5.02 -18.00
CA LEU A 197 12.85 -3.85 -18.79
C LEU A 197 13.58 -4.30 -20.07
N PRO A 198 13.33 -3.65 -21.22
CA PRO A 198 14.01 -3.98 -22.46
C PRO A 198 15.53 -3.80 -22.31
N VAL A 199 16.31 -4.58 -23.06
CA VAL A 199 17.78 -4.50 -23.05
C VAL A 199 18.25 -3.08 -23.40
N GLY A 200 19.23 -2.55 -22.65
CA GLY A 200 19.78 -1.20 -22.89
C GLY A 200 19.21 -0.08 -22.00
N VAL A 201 18.23 -0.34 -21.13
CA VAL A 201 17.79 0.64 -20.10
C VAL A 201 18.86 0.93 -19.04
N ASP A 202 19.88 0.08 -18.96
CA ASP A 202 21.10 0.29 -18.19
C ASP A 202 22.02 1.33 -18.84
N ARG A 203 21.65 1.92 -19.98
CA ARG A 203 22.52 2.83 -20.73
C ARG A 203 21.89 4.19 -20.97
N TYR A 204 22.73 5.22 -20.92
CA TYR A 204 22.36 6.61 -21.19
C TYR A 204 23.32 7.24 -22.19
N THR A 205 22.78 7.89 -23.22
CA THR A 205 23.59 8.70 -24.14
C THR A 205 23.67 10.12 -23.61
N VAL A 206 24.89 10.56 -23.26
CA VAL A 206 25.19 11.91 -22.76
C VAL A 206 24.67 12.96 -23.74
N GLN A 207 23.87 13.90 -23.24
CA GLN A 207 23.27 14.98 -24.02
C GLN A 207 24.10 16.26 -23.90
N LYS A 208 23.81 17.25 -24.76
CA LYS A 208 24.46 18.57 -24.68
C LYS A 208 24.14 19.24 -23.34
N GLY A 209 25.17 19.56 -22.56
CA GLY A 209 25.05 20.24 -21.26
C GLY A 209 24.90 19.33 -20.05
N ASP A 210 25.00 18.01 -20.26
CA ASP A 210 25.08 17.03 -19.17
C ASP A 210 26.41 17.11 -18.43
N THR A 211 26.38 16.74 -17.15
CA THR A 211 27.57 16.44 -16.32
C THR A 211 27.31 15.13 -15.59
N LEU A 212 28.35 14.40 -15.18
CA LEU A 212 28.16 13.16 -14.40
C LEU A 212 27.36 13.41 -13.12
N LYS A 213 27.50 14.59 -12.50
CA LYS A 213 26.70 14.98 -11.32
C LYS A 213 25.21 15.09 -11.65
N LYS A 214 24.85 15.75 -12.76
CA LYS A 214 23.45 15.86 -13.20
C LYS A 214 22.87 14.50 -13.57
N ILE A 215 23.64 13.68 -14.26
CA ILE A 215 23.27 12.31 -14.63
C ILE A 215 23.07 11.46 -13.37
N ALA A 216 24.04 11.43 -12.45
CA ALA A 216 23.95 10.71 -11.20
C ALA A 216 22.69 11.07 -10.40
N ALA A 217 22.43 12.38 -10.25
CA ALA A 217 21.23 12.86 -9.58
C ALA A 217 19.93 12.45 -10.31
N LYS A 218 19.92 12.50 -11.66
CA LYS A 218 18.77 12.09 -12.49
C LYS A 218 18.42 10.62 -12.32
N PHE A 219 19.44 9.77 -12.14
CA PHE A 219 19.31 8.32 -12.06
C PHE A 219 19.39 7.77 -10.63
N SER A 220 19.32 8.64 -9.61
CA SER A 220 19.42 8.26 -8.20
C SER A 220 20.63 7.36 -7.90
N THR A 221 21.75 7.61 -8.58
CA THR A 221 23.04 6.93 -8.37
C THR A 221 24.09 7.94 -7.93
N THR A 222 25.34 7.52 -7.74
CA THR A 222 26.43 8.41 -7.37
C THR A 222 27.39 8.65 -8.54
N VAL A 223 28.07 9.80 -8.54
CA VAL A 223 29.14 10.07 -9.52
C VAL A 223 30.22 8.98 -9.44
N GLU A 224 30.53 8.50 -8.24
CA GLU A 224 31.54 7.47 -8.04
C GLU A 224 31.11 6.11 -8.58
N SER A 225 29.85 5.74 -8.40
CA SER A 225 29.25 4.54 -9.01
C SER A 225 29.25 4.62 -10.54
N LEU A 226 28.89 5.78 -11.11
CA LEU A 226 28.94 5.97 -12.56
C LEU A 226 30.36 5.92 -13.11
N LYS A 227 31.33 6.53 -12.42
CA LYS A 227 32.74 6.49 -12.82
C LYS A 227 33.28 5.06 -12.82
N SER A 228 33.08 4.33 -11.73
CA SER A 228 33.61 2.96 -11.60
C SER A 228 32.97 2.02 -12.62
N LEU A 229 31.66 2.12 -12.83
CA LEU A 229 30.94 1.28 -13.79
C LEU A 229 31.35 1.53 -15.25
N ASN A 230 31.76 2.76 -15.57
CA ASN A 230 32.12 3.18 -16.93
C ASN A 230 33.62 3.33 -17.16
N ASN A 231 34.44 2.93 -16.20
CA ASN A 231 35.89 3.08 -16.23
C ASN A 231 36.32 4.53 -16.54
N LEU A 232 35.63 5.53 -15.96
CA LEU A 232 35.94 6.94 -16.16
C LEU A 232 36.97 7.40 -15.11
N SER A 233 38.14 7.82 -15.57
CA SER A 233 39.20 8.34 -14.70
C SER A 233 38.92 9.77 -14.22
N ASP A 234 38.16 10.55 -15.00
CA ASP A 234 37.88 11.97 -14.75
C ASP A 234 36.37 12.24 -14.91
N PRO A 235 35.66 12.69 -13.85
CA PRO A 235 34.22 12.90 -13.90
C PRO A 235 33.77 14.04 -14.83
N ASP A 236 34.66 14.95 -15.16
CA ASP A 236 34.33 16.12 -15.99
C ASP A 236 34.55 15.86 -17.48
N LYS A 237 35.11 14.69 -17.84
CA LYS A 237 35.37 14.27 -19.23
C LYS A 237 34.30 13.32 -19.76
N ILE A 238 33.07 13.78 -19.79
CA ILE A 238 32.01 13.12 -20.58
C ILE A 238 31.68 13.95 -21.82
N TYR A 239 31.40 13.27 -22.93
CA TYR A 239 31.16 13.92 -24.23
C TYR A 239 29.73 13.68 -24.68
N THR A 240 29.09 14.67 -25.30
CA THR A 240 27.79 14.46 -25.94
C THR A 240 27.87 13.31 -26.95
N GLY A 241 26.89 12.39 -26.89
CA GLY A 241 26.89 11.16 -27.68
C GLY A 241 27.60 9.97 -27.00
N GLN A 242 28.35 10.18 -25.92
CA GLN A 242 28.95 9.10 -25.15
C GLN A 242 27.87 8.25 -24.47
N VAL A 243 28.00 6.93 -24.54
CA VAL A 243 27.09 6.00 -23.86
C VAL A 243 27.68 5.60 -22.52
N LEU A 244 26.92 5.85 -21.45
CA LEU A 244 27.25 5.44 -20.08
C LEU A 244 26.34 4.30 -19.65
N ARG A 245 26.90 3.27 -19.04
CA ARG A 245 26.19 2.30 -18.20
C ARG A 245 25.75 2.97 -16.88
N LEU A 246 24.61 2.58 -16.34
CA LEU A 246 23.99 3.24 -15.19
C LEU A 246 23.96 2.37 -13.92
N TRP A 247 23.97 1.04 -14.07
CA TRP A 247 24.09 0.04 -13.00
C TRP A 247 24.60 -1.30 -13.56
#